data_AF-A0A3C0VCC7-F1
#
_entry.id   AF-A0A3C0VCC7-F1
#
_cell.length_a   1.000
_cell.length_b   1.000
_cell.length_c   1.000
_cell.angle_alpha   90.00
_cell.angle_beta   90.00
_cell.angle_gamma   90.00
#
_symmetry.space_group_name_H-M   'P 1'
#
loop_
_entity.id
_entity.type
_entity.pdbx_description
1 polymer ?
#
loop_
_entity_poly.entity_id
_entity_poly.type
_entity_poly.pdbx_seq_one_letter_code
_entity_poly.pdbx_strand_id
1 'polypeptide(L)'
;MLSSLALCALSLPFAAAEPRAGEPVDLAEFGTPIADGGIGVEWTGPREVSSAAIAGIDDERAPRLRVEWWGSVWPQNGTGGWMR
;
A
#
# COMPACT_ATOMS: atom_id res chain seq x y z
N MET A 1 -51.30 7.63 21.01
CA MET A 1 -50.34 8.64 20.53
C MET A 1 -49.01 8.38 21.22
N LEU A 2 -48.04 7.80 20.52
CA LEU A 2 -46.66 7.63 21.00
C LEU A 2 -45.76 8.03 19.83
N SER A 3 -45.20 9.23 19.93
CA SER A 3 -44.24 9.78 18.96
C SER A 3 -42.92 9.04 19.08
N SER A 4 -42.58 8.24 18.07
CA SER A 4 -41.22 7.73 17.88
C SER A 4 -40.43 8.74 17.06
N LEU A 5 -39.62 9.55 17.72
CA LEU A 5 -38.56 10.32 17.09
C LEU A 5 -37.42 9.35 16.73
N ALA A 6 -37.35 8.95 15.45
CA ALA A 6 -36.22 8.21 14.94
C ALA A 6 -34.98 9.11 14.92
N LEU A 7 -34.02 8.79 15.77
CA LEU A 7 -32.73 9.45 15.86
C LEU A 7 -31.94 9.13 14.56
N CYS A 8 -31.90 10.07 13.62
CA CYS A 8 -30.97 10.00 12.49
C CYS A 8 -29.55 10.12 13.03
N ALA A 9 -28.88 8.98 13.23
CA ALA A 9 -27.45 8.94 13.46
C ALA A 9 -26.76 9.49 12.20
N LEU A 10 -26.20 10.69 12.31
CA LEU A 10 -25.31 11.27 11.31
C LEU A 10 -24.04 10.42 11.27
N SER A 11 -23.98 9.45 10.35
CA SER A 11 -22.74 8.78 9.96
C SER A 11 -21.87 9.78 9.20
N LEU A 12 -21.15 10.63 9.93
CA LEU A 12 -20.07 11.41 9.34
C LEU A 12 -18.97 10.42 8.89
N PRO A 13 -18.50 10.49 7.62
CA PRO A 13 -17.34 9.73 7.23
C PRO A 13 -16.17 10.20 8.09
N PHE A 14 -15.61 9.28 8.86
CA PHE A 14 -14.39 9.50 9.62
C PHE A 14 -13.27 9.71 8.60
N ALA A 15 -13.05 10.95 8.18
CA ALA A 15 -11.92 11.29 7.34
C ALA A 15 -10.67 10.99 8.16
N ALA A 16 -9.91 9.96 7.75
CA ALA A 16 -8.60 9.71 8.32
C ALA A 16 -7.78 11.00 8.20
N ALA A 17 -7.15 11.41 9.30
CA ALA A 17 -6.30 12.60 9.28
C ALA A 17 -5.19 12.39 8.23
N GLU A 18 -4.94 13.41 7.40
CA GLU A 18 -3.84 13.34 6.44
C GLU A 18 -2.52 13.12 7.18
N PRO A 19 -1.67 12.19 6.70
CA PRO A 19 -0.38 11.93 7.32
C PRO A 19 0.52 13.16 7.24
N ARG A 20 1.32 13.41 8.27
CA ARG A 20 2.28 14.53 8.26
C ARG A 20 3.47 14.19 7.37
N ALA A 21 4.12 15.23 6.84
CA ALA A 21 5.35 15.05 6.08
C ALA A 21 6.41 14.29 6.91
N GLY A 22 6.90 13.18 6.34
CA GLY A 22 7.88 12.30 6.98
C GLY A 22 7.29 11.16 7.81
N GLU A 23 5.97 11.12 8.03
CA GLU A 23 5.32 9.95 8.64
C GLU A 23 5.27 8.79 7.62
N PRO A 24 5.49 7.53 8.05
CA PRO A 24 5.29 6.38 7.18
C PRO A 24 3.84 6.31 6.67
N VAL A 25 3.69 6.04 5.39
CA VAL A 25 2.39 5.87 4.73
C VAL A 25 2.33 4.51 4.06
N ASP A 26 1.16 3.87 4.08
CA ASP A 26 0.95 2.63 3.33
C ASP A 26 0.79 2.97 1.85
N LEU A 27 1.84 2.74 1.07
CA LEU A 27 1.81 2.99 -0.37
C LEU A 27 1.13 1.86 -1.14
N ALA A 28 0.93 0.69 -0.53
CA ALA A 28 0.37 -0.48 -1.20
C ALA A 28 -1.09 -0.27 -1.61
N GLU A 29 -1.86 0.52 -0.85
CA GLU A 29 -3.26 0.83 -1.17
C GLU A 29 -3.44 1.60 -2.50
N PHE A 30 -2.37 2.27 -2.95
CA PHE A 30 -2.35 3.05 -4.21
C PHE A 30 -1.71 2.30 -5.37
N GLY A 31 -1.27 1.06 -5.16
CA GLY A 31 -0.67 0.20 -6.19
C GLY A 31 -1.68 -0.76 -6.81
N THR A 32 -1.30 -1.38 -7.94
CA THR A 32 -2.01 -2.52 -8.52
C THR A 32 -1.24 -3.81 -8.25
N PRO A 33 -1.90 -4.96 -8.05
CA PRO A 33 -1.21 -6.24 -7.94
C PRO A 33 -0.31 -6.51 -9.15
N ILE A 34 0.88 -7.08 -8.94
CA ILE A 34 1.78 -7.45 -10.03
C ILE A 34 1.18 -8.54 -10.92
N ALA A 35 1.35 -8.40 -12.23
CA ALA A 35 0.69 -9.24 -13.22
C ALA A 35 1.27 -10.67 -13.35
N ASP A 36 2.49 -10.91 -12.87
CA ASP A 36 3.21 -12.18 -13.02
C ASP A 36 2.80 -13.25 -11.99
N GLY A 37 1.88 -12.93 -11.10
CA GLY A 37 1.35 -13.84 -10.08
C GLY A 37 2.20 -13.92 -8.81
N GLY A 38 3.23 -13.09 -8.66
CA GLY A 38 3.94 -12.92 -7.40
C GLY A 38 3.13 -12.17 -6.34
N ILE A 39 3.68 -12.09 -5.12
CA ILE A 39 3.13 -11.28 -4.02
C ILE A 39 3.78 -9.91 -4.07
N GLY A 40 3.07 -8.91 -4.61
CA GLY A 40 3.58 -7.55 -4.69
C GLY A 40 2.61 -6.59 -5.35
N VAL A 41 3.03 -5.33 -5.43
CA VAL A 41 2.30 -4.24 -6.08
C VAL A 41 3.20 -3.47 -7.03
N GLU A 42 2.61 -2.88 -8.06
CA GLU A 42 3.24 -1.97 -8.99
C GLU A 42 2.53 -0.61 -8.99
N TRP A 43 3.25 0.44 -9.36
CA TRP A 43 2.71 1.80 -9.49
C TRP A 43 3.03 2.36 -10.87
N THR A 44 2.15 3.22 -11.38
CA THR A 44 2.33 3.89 -12.68
C THR A 44 3.49 4.89 -12.70
N GLY A 45 3.92 5.38 -11.53
CA GLY A 45 5.03 6.30 -11.39
C GLY A 45 5.97 5.88 -10.25
N PRO A 46 7.20 6.43 -10.20
CA PRO A 46 8.17 6.09 -9.17
C PRO A 46 7.61 6.40 -7.77
N ARG A 47 7.99 5.56 -6.81
CA ARG A 47 7.67 5.71 -5.39
C ARG A 47 8.95 5.56 -4.59
N GLU A 48 9.11 6.40 -3.59
CA GLU A 48 10.13 6.21 -2.57
C GLU A 48 9.58 5.19 -1.56
N VAL A 49 10.23 4.03 -1.47
CA VAL A 49 9.86 2.96 -0.55
C VAL A 49 11.07 2.69 0.33
N SER A 50 10.92 2.93 1.63
CA SER A 50 11.97 2.71 2.63
C SER A 50 11.80 1.41 3.41
N SER A 51 10.60 0.82 3.39
CA SER A 51 10.28 -0.43 4.07
C SER A 51 9.10 -1.13 3.40
N ALA A 52 9.00 -2.44 3.60
CA ALA A 52 7.87 -3.26 3.19
C ALA A 52 7.42 -4.13 4.36
N ALA A 53 6.10 -4.22 4.57
CA ALA A 53 5.49 -5.08 5.58
C ALA A 53 4.54 -6.06 4.88
N ILE A 54 4.57 -7.32 5.30
CA ILE A 54 3.70 -8.37 4.79
C ILE A 54 2.91 -8.91 5.98
N ALA A 55 1.57 -8.87 5.88
CA ALA A 55 0.68 -9.44 6.87
C ALA A 55 0.13 -10.80 6.39
N GLY A 56 -0.25 -11.66 7.33
CA GLY A 56 -0.92 -12.93 7.02
C GLY A 56 0.00 -14.04 6.50
N ILE A 57 1.30 -13.96 6.77
CA ILE A 57 2.26 -15.04 6.50
C ILE A 57 2.53 -15.85 7.77
N ASP A 58 2.72 -17.16 7.62
CA ASP A 58 3.13 -18.03 8.72
C ASP A 58 4.64 -17.94 9.01
N ASP A 59 5.02 -18.20 10.27
CA ASP A 59 6.41 -18.10 10.75
C ASP A 59 7.37 -19.08 10.05
N GLU A 60 6.86 -20.17 9.46
CA GLU A 60 7.68 -21.15 8.73
C GLU A 60 8.06 -20.66 7.33
N ARG A 61 7.17 -19.89 6.69
CA ARG A 61 7.36 -19.33 5.35
C ARG A 61 8.05 -17.97 5.37
N ALA A 62 7.86 -17.18 6.44
CA ALA A 62 8.46 -15.85 6.53
C ALA A 62 9.99 -15.82 6.25
N PRO A 63 10.82 -16.75 6.77
CA PRO A 63 12.26 -16.76 6.48
C PRO A 63 12.64 -17.09 5.03
N ARG A 64 11.69 -17.61 4.22
CA ARG A 64 11.92 -17.98 2.82
C ARG A 64 11.59 -16.85 1.85
N LEU A 65 10.97 -15.78 2.33
CA LEU A 65 10.65 -14.63 1.50
C LEU A 65 11.92 -13.90 1.07
N ARG A 66 11.90 -13.44 -0.18
CA ARG A 66 12.86 -12.49 -0.72
C ARG A 66 12.10 -11.27 -1.17
N VAL A 67 12.60 -10.10 -0.80
CA VAL A 67 12.07 -8.84 -1.29
C VAL A 67 12.80 -8.54 -2.59
N GLU A 68 12.03 -8.30 -3.65
CA GLU A 68 12.54 -7.86 -4.94
C GLU A 68 11.82 -6.57 -5.32
N TRP A 69 12.51 -5.67 -6.01
CA TRP A 69 11.92 -4.41 -6.46
C TRP A 69 12.43 -4.01 -7.83
N TRP A 70 11.58 -3.37 -8.63
CA TRP A 70 11.98 -2.82 -9.91
C TRP A 70 12.50 -1.40 -9.76
N GLY A 71 13.80 -1.20 -9.95
CA GLY A 71 14.41 0.12 -9.98
C GLY A 71 14.29 0.75 -11.36
N SER A 72 13.59 1.89 -11.48
CA SER A 72 13.59 2.70 -12.70
C SER A 72 14.68 3.79 -12.65
N VAL A 73 15.32 4.06 -13.78
CA VAL A 73 16.22 5.21 -13.92
C VAL A 73 15.38 6.43 -14.31
N TRP A 74 15.06 7.28 -13.33
CA TRP A 74 14.27 8.49 -13.54
C TRP A 74 15.15 9.74 -13.74
N PRO A 75 14.77 10.70 -14.63
CA PRO A 75 13.71 10.62 -15.62
C PRO A 75 14.20 9.98 -16.93
N GLN A 76 13.77 8.74 -17.21
CA GLN A 76 13.92 8.04 -18.50
C GLN A 76 15.35 7.84 -19.04
N ASN A 77 16.38 7.75 -18.20
CA ASN A 77 17.76 7.60 -18.66
C ASN A 77 18.22 6.14 -18.85
N GLY A 78 17.31 5.16 -18.92
CA GLY A 78 17.70 3.77 -19.17
C GLY A 78 16.60 2.73 -19.01
N THR A 79 16.95 1.48 -19.27
CA THR A 79 16.15 0.31 -18.92
C THR A 79 16.35 0.03 -17.44
N GLY A 80 15.30 0.24 -16.64
CA GLY A 80 15.30 -0.22 -15.25
C GLY A 80 15.52 -1.74 -15.14
N GLY A 81 15.54 -2.24 -13.92
CA GLY A 81 15.77 -3.67 -13.69
C GLY A 81 15.28 -4.15 -12.34
N TRP A 82 15.09 -5.47 -12.25
CA TRP A 82 14.83 -6.15 -10.99
C TRP A 82 16.07 -6.13 -10.10
N MET A 83 15.85 -5.74 -8.85
CA MET A 83 16.80 -5.74 -7.75
C MET A 83 16.31 -6.70 -6.65
N ARG A 84 17.20 -7.08 -5.76
CA ARG A 84 17.00 -8.09 -4.70
C ARG A 84 17.72 -7.68 -3.43
#